data_AF-A0A956SBP1-F1
#
_entry.id   AF-A0A956SBP1-F1
#
_cell.length_a   1.000
_cell.length_b   1.000
_cell.length_c   1.000
_cell.angle_alpha   90.00
_cell.angle_beta   90.00
_cell.angle_gamma   90.00
#
_symmetry.space_group_name_H-M   'P 1'
#
loop_
_entity.id
_entity.type
_entity.pdbx_description
1 polymer ?
#
loop_
_entity_poly.entity_id
_entity_poly.type
_entity_poly.pdbx_seq_one_letter_code
_entity_poly.pdbx_strand_id
1 'polypeptide(L)'
;MAECDCDKELLVAHALGDTDPEEAARADRFLRECPSCRLEFQVHRKVAGALSSRSSSTMPSDLREVLVRSAVQARRDGGPAWAAPRSVGRGRISWAPVLVAGAALAVLGMVVFFFVPGAGPGSSVDEVVSGGVGRGATALDEIMQLLANLQQGWGFVQAFLERISPLTRAVRTAFAAVGLIRWAVAFFSVTSVIGLIWRLNRSSQNRSVKHA
;
A
#
# COMPACT_ATOMS: atom_id res chain seq x y z
N MET A 1 25.25 -15.43 -4.59
CA MET A 1 23.98 -15.99 -5.10
C MET A 1 23.56 -15.08 -6.25
N ALA A 2 23.56 -15.57 -7.48
CA ALA A 2 23.10 -14.76 -8.61
C ALA A 2 21.59 -14.53 -8.46
N GLU A 3 21.18 -13.28 -8.53
CA GLU A 3 19.77 -12.89 -8.49
C GLU A 3 19.12 -13.37 -9.80
N CYS A 4 18.25 -14.37 -9.71
CA CYS A 4 17.54 -14.92 -10.86
C CYS A 4 16.41 -13.94 -11.20
N ASP A 5 16.51 -13.26 -12.34
CA ASP A 5 15.52 -12.29 -12.84
C ASP A 5 14.31 -13.04 -13.46
N CYS A 6 13.63 -13.84 -12.64
CA CYS A 6 12.40 -14.50 -13.07
C CYS A 6 11.20 -13.57 -12.85
N ASP A 7 10.42 -13.38 -13.91
CA ASP A 7 9.18 -12.62 -13.87
C ASP A 7 8.19 -13.30 -12.90
N LYS A 8 8.07 -12.72 -11.71
CA LYS A 8 7.25 -13.26 -10.62
C LYS A 8 5.77 -13.23 -10.95
N GLU A 9 5.33 -12.25 -11.73
CA GLU A 9 3.91 -12.13 -12.11
C GLU A 9 3.53 -13.29 -13.04
N LEU A 10 4.38 -13.59 -14.02
CA LEU A 10 4.20 -14.73 -14.93
C LEU A 10 4.15 -16.07 -14.17
N LEU A 11 5.03 -16.27 -13.18
CA LEU A 11 5.04 -17.49 -12.38
C LEU A 11 3.78 -17.66 -11.53
N VAL A 12 3.26 -16.56 -10.96
CA VAL A 12 2.01 -16.58 -10.18
C VAL A 12 0.81 -16.86 -11.08
N ALA A 13 0.70 -16.17 -12.22
CA ALA A 13 -0.37 -16.41 -13.20
C ALA A 13 -0.35 -17.87 -13.68
N HIS A 14 0.84 -18.40 -13.99
CA HIS A 14 1.00 -19.78 -14.42
C HIS A 14 0.61 -20.78 -13.31
N ALA A 15 0.94 -20.49 -12.04
CA ALA A 15 0.56 -21.33 -10.90
C ALA A 15 -0.95 -21.36 -10.65
N LEU A 16 -1.66 -20.28 -11.02
CA LEU A 16 -3.11 -20.17 -10.94
C LEU A 16 -3.84 -20.76 -12.16
N GLY A 17 -3.11 -21.11 -13.22
CA GLY A 17 -3.68 -21.58 -14.49
C GLY A 17 -4.28 -20.47 -15.35
N ASP A 18 -3.88 -19.22 -15.12
CA ASP A 18 -4.37 -18.01 -15.80
C ASP A 18 -3.32 -17.46 -16.79
N THR A 19 -2.67 -18.36 -17.53
CA THR A 19 -1.69 -18.00 -18.57
C THR A 19 -2.12 -18.54 -19.92
N ASP A 20 -1.83 -17.78 -20.96
CA ASP A 20 -1.99 -18.25 -22.33
C ASP A 20 -0.96 -19.37 -22.66
N PRO A 21 -1.14 -20.15 -23.75
CA PRO A 21 -0.26 -21.28 -24.05
C PRO A 21 1.18 -20.87 -24.41
N GLU A 22 1.42 -19.66 -24.94
CA GLU A 22 2.77 -19.17 -25.25
C GLU A 22 3.52 -18.74 -23.97
N GLU A 23 2.81 -18.06 -23.08
CA GLU A 23 3.27 -17.69 -21.74
C GLU A 23 3.56 -18.91 -20.87
N ALA A 24 2.68 -19.92 -20.91
CA ALA A 24 2.90 -21.19 -20.22
C ALA A 24 4.20 -21.87 -20.71
N ALA A 25 4.42 -21.95 -22.02
CA ALA A 25 5.65 -22.51 -22.57
C ALA A 25 6.90 -21.72 -22.16
N ARG A 26 6.77 -20.39 -22.00
CA ARG A 26 7.85 -19.53 -21.50
C ARG A 26 8.14 -19.79 -20.02
N ALA A 27 7.11 -19.85 -19.17
CA ALA A 27 7.24 -20.19 -17.76
C ALA A 27 7.88 -21.57 -17.56
N ASP A 28 7.45 -22.57 -18.34
CA ASP A 28 8.01 -23.93 -18.29
C ASP A 28 9.49 -24.00 -18.67
N ARG A 29 9.96 -23.15 -19.59
CA ARG A 29 11.40 -23.04 -19.88
C ARG A 29 12.16 -22.47 -18.67
N PHE A 30 11.68 -21.37 -18.09
CA PHE A 30 12.30 -20.79 -16.89
C PHE A 30 12.34 -21.74 -15.69
N LEU A 31 11.25 -22.49 -15.47
CA LEU A 31 11.18 -23.48 -14.39
C LEU A 31 12.17 -24.65 -14.55
N ARG A 32 12.60 -24.95 -15.79
CA ARG A 32 13.65 -25.93 -16.06
C ARG A 32 15.03 -25.38 -15.76
N GLU A 33 15.27 -24.10 -16.06
CA GLU A 33 16.58 -23.45 -15.93
C GLU A 33 16.92 -23.00 -14.49
N CYS A 34 15.93 -22.52 -13.72
CA CYS A 34 16.17 -21.92 -12.40
C CYS A 34 15.52 -22.75 -11.26
N PRO A 35 16.31 -23.52 -10.46
CA PRO A 35 15.78 -24.34 -9.37
C PRO A 35 15.09 -23.56 -8.25
N SER A 36 15.53 -22.33 -7.96
CA SER A 36 14.92 -21.46 -6.96
C SER A 36 13.50 -21.03 -7.36
N CYS A 37 13.31 -20.56 -8.59
CA CYS A 37 11.98 -20.16 -9.10
C CYS A 37 11.03 -21.38 -9.15
N ARG A 38 11.56 -22.61 -9.30
CA ARG A 38 10.77 -23.85 -9.18
C ARG A 38 10.21 -24.07 -7.77
N LEU A 39 10.99 -23.78 -6.73
CA LEU A 39 10.53 -23.87 -5.35
C LEU A 39 9.44 -22.84 -5.07
N GLU A 40 9.62 -21.58 -5.51
CA GLU A 40 8.60 -20.54 -5.37
C GLU A 40 7.30 -20.92 -6.09
N PHE A 41 7.40 -21.41 -7.33
CA PHE A 41 6.25 -21.89 -8.09
C PHE A 41 5.48 -23.01 -7.36
N GLN A 42 6.19 -23.96 -6.73
CA GLN A 42 5.53 -25.00 -5.94
C GLN A 42 4.76 -24.43 -4.73
N VAL A 43 5.29 -23.39 -4.08
CA VAL A 43 4.59 -22.71 -2.98
C VAL A 43 3.32 -22.06 -3.51
N HIS A 44 3.38 -21.32 -4.61
CA HIS A 44 2.20 -20.69 -5.22
C HIS A 44 1.15 -21.74 -5.61
N ARG A 45 1.57 -22.84 -6.24
CA ARG A 45 0.66 -23.93 -6.62
C ARG A 45 0.00 -24.61 -5.42
N LYS A 46 0.73 -24.79 -4.32
CA LYS A 46 0.16 -25.32 -3.06
C LYS A 46 -0.88 -24.37 -2.48
N VAL A 47 -0.60 -23.07 -2.46
CA VAL A 47 -1.56 -22.05 -1.98
C VAL A 47 -2.80 -22.02 -2.88
N ALA A 48 -2.62 -22.02 -4.20
CA ALA A 48 -3.71 -22.09 -5.17
C ALA A 48 -4.60 -23.33 -4.95
N GLY A 49 -3.99 -24.50 -4.76
CA GLY A 49 -4.69 -25.75 -4.44
C GLY A 49 -5.45 -25.70 -3.11
N ALA A 50 -4.86 -25.10 -2.07
CA ALA A 50 -5.53 -24.94 -0.78
C ALA A 50 -6.76 -24.01 -0.89
N LEU A 51 -6.65 -22.94 -1.68
CA LEU A 51 -7.76 -22.01 -1.93
C LEU A 51 -8.88 -22.67 -2.74
N SER A 52 -8.54 -23.44 -3.78
CA SER A 52 -9.55 -24.14 -4.59
C SER A 52 -10.25 -25.27 -3.82
N SER A 53 -9.55 -25.95 -2.91
CA SER A 53 -10.19 -26.96 -2.04
C SER A 53 -11.20 -26.39 -1.06
N ARG A 54 -11.07 -25.13 -0.66
CA ARG A 54 -11.98 -24.47 0.30
C ARG A 54 -13.19 -23.85 -0.36
N SER A 55 -13.17 -23.63 -1.68
CA SER A 55 -14.22 -22.93 -2.40
C SER A 55 -15.37 -23.84 -2.85
N SER A 56 -15.43 -25.11 -2.43
CA SER A 56 -16.53 -26.02 -2.77
C SER A 56 -17.84 -25.72 -1.99
N SER A 57 -18.10 -24.46 -1.65
CA SER A 57 -19.44 -24.07 -1.24
C SER A 57 -20.34 -24.26 -2.45
N THR A 58 -21.35 -25.13 -2.31
CA THR A 58 -22.37 -25.33 -3.33
C THR A 58 -22.98 -23.98 -3.68
N MET A 59 -22.62 -23.44 -4.85
CA MET A 59 -23.18 -22.17 -5.32
C MET A 59 -24.69 -22.35 -5.42
N PRO A 60 -25.51 -21.52 -4.74
CA PRO A 60 -26.96 -21.58 -4.86
C PRO A 60 -27.36 -21.49 -6.33
N SER A 61 -28.30 -22.33 -6.77
CA SER A 61 -28.79 -22.37 -8.16
C SER A 61 -29.18 -20.99 -8.67
N ASP A 62 -29.80 -20.20 -7.81
CA ASP A 62 -30.36 -18.89 -8.14
C ASP A 62 -29.25 -17.86 -8.40
N LEU A 63 -28.10 -18.00 -7.74
CA LEU A 63 -26.93 -17.14 -7.93
C LEU A 63 -26.29 -17.35 -9.30
N ARG A 64 -26.34 -18.57 -9.83
CA ARG A 64 -25.84 -18.85 -11.18
C ARG A 64 -26.66 -18.11 -12.23
N GLU A 65 -27.98 -18.12 -12.12
CA GLU A 65 -28.85 -17.39 -13.04
C GLU A 65 -28.68 -15.88 -12.94
N VAL A 66 -28.55 -15.35 -11.72
CA VAL A 66 -28.28 -13.92 -11.49
C VAL A 66 -26.94 -13.51 -12.11
N LEU A 67 -25.88 -14.30 -11.92
CA LEU A 67 -24.57 -14.03 -12.50
C LEU A 67 -24.61 -14.07 -14.03
N VAL A 68 -25.22 -15.10 -14.63
CA VAL A 68 -25.37 -15.19 -16.09
C VAL A 68 -26.18 -14.00 -16.62
N ARG A 69 -27.30 -13.65 -15.98
CA ARG A 69 -28.12 -12.51 -16.38
C ARG A 69 -27.32 -11.21 -16.26
N SER A 70 -26.56 -11.00 -15.19
CA SER A 70 -25.72 -9.81 -15.00
C SER A 70 -24.59 -9.72 -16.03
N ALA A 71 -23.96 -10.84 -16.39
CA ALA A 71 -22.89 -10.88 -17.39
C ALA A 71 -23.44 -10.58 -18.80
N VAL A 72 -24.60 -11.14 -19.15
CA VAL A 72 -25.30 -10.83 -20.41
C VAL A 72 -25.74 -9.37 -20.45
N GLN A 73 -26.29 -8.85 -19.34
CA GLN A 73 -26.71 -7.46 -19.25
C GLN A 73 -25.52 -6.50 -19.36
N ALA A 74 -24.42 -6.76 -18.66
CA ALA A 74 -23.18 -5.99 -18.76
C ALA A 74 -22.60 -6.01 -20.18
N ARG A 75 -22.71 -7.13 -20.90
CA ARG A 75 -22.28 -7.22 -22.31
C ARG A 75 -23.19 -6.47 -23.28
N ARG A 76 -24.47 -6.31 -22.94
CA ARG A 76 -25.44 -5.53 -23.75
C ARG A 76 -25.30 -4.04 -23.49
N ASP A 77 -25.14 -3.66 -22.23
CA ASP A 77 -24.99 -2.26 -21.81
C ASP A 77 -23.58 -1.73 -22.14
N GLY A 78 -22.57 -2.59 -22.05
CA GLY A 78 -21.22 -2.37 -22.54
C GLY A 78 -21.13 -2.70 -24.03
N GLY A 79 -21.59 -1.79 -24.90
CA GLY A 79 -21.28 -1.82 -26.33
C GLY A 79 -19.76 -2.02 -26.58
N PRO A 80 -19.35 -2.46 -27.79
CA PRO A 80 -18.06 -3.10 -28.08
C PRO A 80 -16.90 -2.51 -27.28
N ALA A 81 -16.50 -3.26 -26.24
CA ALA A 81 -15.57 -2.83 -25.19
C ALA A 81 -14.10 -2.87 -25.63
N TRP A 82 -13.81 -2.23 -26.76
CA TRP A 82 -12.43 -1.94 -27.22
C TRP A 82 -12.15 -0.43 -27.24
N ALA A 83 -12.97 0.37 -26.56
CA ALA A 83 -12.71 1.79 -26.40
C ALA A 83 -11.68 1.99 -25.27
N ALA A 84 -10.48 2.41 -25.70
CA ALA A 84 -9.35 2.85 -24.89
C ALA A 84 -9.73 3.59 -23.59
N PRO A 85 -8.91 3.48 -22.52
CA PRO A 85 -9.17 4.16 -21.25
C PRO A 85 -9.44 5.65 -21.51
N ARG A 86 -10.69 6.07 -21.24
CA ARG A 86 -11.12 7.47 -21.36
C ARG A 86 -10.26 8.30 -20.42
N SER A 87 -9.46 9.20 -20.99
CA SER A 87 -8.75 10.23 -20.25
C SER A 87 -9.77 11.01 -19.42
N VAL A 88 -9.59 10.95 -18.10
CA VAL A 88 -10.47 11.62 -17.13
C VAL A 88 -10.37 13.12 -17.40
N GLY A 89 -11.49 13.72 -17.80
CA GLY A 89 -11.58 15.12 -18.18
C GLY A 89 -11.16 16.05 -17.05
N ARG A 90 -10.26 16.99 -17.37
CA ARG A 90 -9.96 18.20 -16.59
C ARG A 90 -11.25 18.92 -16.20
N GLY A 91 -11.42 19.29 -14.93
CA GLY A 91 -12.32 20.41 -14.61
C GLY A 91 -13.05 20.42 -13.26
N ARG A 92 -12.77 19.53 -12.31
CA ARG A 92 -13.21 19.75 -10.91
C ARG A 92 -12.02 19.61 -9.99
N ILE A 93 -11.65 20.71 -9.34
CA ILE A 93 -10.70 20.71 -8.23
C ILE A 93 -11.31 19.82 -7.16
N SER A 94 -10.84 18.58 -7.09
CA SER A 94 -11.26 17.66 -6.04
C SER A 94 -10.69 18.21 -4.73
N TRP A 95 -11.56 18.54 -3.78
CA TRP A 95 -11.17 18.84 -2.40
C TRP A 95 -10.72 17.58 -1.64
N ALA A 96 -10.89 16.39 -2.24
CA ALA A 96 -10.47 15.11 -1.70
C ALA A 96 -9.00 15.09 -1.20
N PRO A 97 -7.98 15.52 -1.97
CA PRO A 97 -6.60 15.62 -1.47
C PRO A 97 -6.46 16.56 -0.26
N VAL A 98 -7.21 17.65 -0.21
CA VAL A 98 -7.16 18.61 0.92
C VAL A 98 -7.74 17.98 2.19
N LEU A 99 -8.86 17.26 2.07
CA LEU A 99 -9.48 16.54 3.18
C LEU A 99 -8.59 15.40 3.69
N VAL A 100 -7.95 14.65 2.79
CA VAL A 100 -7.01 13.58 3.16
C VAL A 100 -5.77 14.14 3.86
N ALA A 101 -5.22 15.26 3.38
CA ALA A 101 -4.09 15.93 4.01
C ALA A 101 -4.45 16.47 5.40
N GLY A 102 -5.64 17.07 5.55
CA GLY A 102 -6.16 17.55 6.84
C GLY A 102 -6.36 16.43 7.85
N ALA A 103 -6.93 15.29 7.42
CA ALA A 103 -7.11 14.12 8.28
C ALA A 103 -5.77 13.54 8.76
N ALA A 104 -4.77 13.47 7.87
CA ALA A 104 -3.43 13.00 8.24
C ALA A 104 -2.74 13.92 9.26
N LEU A 105 -2.87 15.24 9.10
CA LEU A 105 -2.35 16.23 10.05
C LEU A 105 -3.01 16.14 11.43
N ALA A 106 -4.33 15.93 11.47
CA ALA A 106 -5.07 15.78 12.72
C ALA A 106 -4.64 14.52 13.50
N VAL A 107 -4.47 13.39 12.80
CA VAL A 107 -3.97 12.15 13.42
C VAL A 107 -2.54 12.34 13.94
N LEU A 108 -1.67 12.98 13.16
CA LEU A 108 -0.29 13.26 13.59
C LEU A 108 -0.27 14.16 14.82
N GLY A 109 -1.09 15.22 14.84
CA GLY A 109 -1.23 16.11 15.99
C GLY A 109 -1.73 15.40 17.25
N MET A 110 -2.69 14.48 17.10
CA MET A 110 -3.19 13.68 18.22
C MET A 110 -2.12 12.73 18.77
N VAL A 111 -1.33 12.08 17.89
CA VAL A 111 -0.22 11.23 18.31
C VAL A 111 0.83 12.04 19.07
N VAL A 112 1.24 13.21 18.55
CA VAL A 112 2.19 14.09 19.25
C VAL A 112 1.63 14.54 20.59
N PHE A 113 0.35 14.91 20.66
CA PHE A 113 -0.30 15.34 21.90
C PHE A 113 -0.35 14.23 22.97
N PHE A 114 -0.60 12.98 22.58
CA PHE A 114 -0.64 11.84 23.52
C PHE A 114 0.75 11.33 23.92
N PHE A 115 1.75 11.42 23.04
CA PHE A 115 3.09 10.87 23.27
C PHE A 115 4.12 11.87 23.80
N VAL A 116 3.77 13.15 23.92
CA VAL A 116 4.59 14.16 24.62
C VAL A 116 4.00 14.39 26.01
N PRO A 117 4.31 13.55 27.01
CA PRO A 117 3.87 13.78 28.37
C PRO A 117 4.54 15.06 28.89
N GLY A 118 3.73 16.06 29.25
CA GLY A 118 4.21 17.21 30.02
C GLY A 118 4.29 18.56 29.30
N ALA A 119 3.81 18.71 28.05
CA ALA A 119 3.69 20.03 27.43
C ALA A 119 2.39 20.74 27.85
N GLY A 120 2.13 20.84 29.15
CA GLY A 120 1.17 21.82 29.67
C GLY A 120 1.80 23.21 29.62
N PRO A 121 1.08 24.29 29.26
CA PRO A 121 1.63 25.65 29.16
C PRO A 121 2.06 26.28 30.51
N GLY A 122 2.42 25.48 31.51
CA GLY A 122 2.81 25.93 32.85
C GLY A 122 3.88 25.12 33.58
N SER A 123 4.46 24.06 32.98
CA SER A 123 5.57 23.32 33.62
C SER A 123 6.91 23.86 33.12
N SER A 124 7.48 24.75 33.91
CA SER A 124 8.84 25.28 33.78
C SER A 124 9.87 24.14 33.70
N VAL A 125 10.55 24.07 32.55
CA VAL A 125 11.58 23.08 32.20
C VAL A 125 12.81 23.15 33.13
N ASP A 126 12.93 24.20 33.95
CA ASP A 126 14.04 24.43 34.87
C ASP A 126 14.13 23.43 36.04
N GLU A 127 13.04 22.71 36.35
CA GLU A 127 13.04 21.76 37.48
C GLU A 127 13.60 20.38 37.11
N VAL A 128 13.69 20.05 35.81
CA VAL A 128 14.18 18.73 35.35
C VAL A 128 15.71 18.68 35.28
N VAL A 129 16.39 19.83 35.19
CA VAL A 129 17.85 19.90 35.00
C VAL A 129 18.62 20.00 36.33
N SER A 130 17.97 20.36 37.44
CA SER A 130 18.69 20.84 38.63
C SER A 130 18.55 20.02 39.93
N GLY A 131 17.78 18.93 40.01
CA GLY A 131 17.77 18.16 41.27
C GLY A 131 17.12 16.79 41.23
N GLY A 132 17.92 15.72 41.37
CA GLY A 132 17.32 14.40 41.52
C GLY A 132 18.23 13.18 41.59
N VAL A 133 19.47 13.26 42.09
CA VAL A 133 20.36 12.08 42.24
C VAL A 133 19.93 11.13 43.39
N GLY A 134 18.68 11.19 43.85
CA GLY A 134 18.13 10.39 44.96
C GLY A 134 16.86 9.58 44.67
N ARG A 135 16.35 9.57 43.42
CA ARG A 135 15.06 8.93 43.05
C ARG A 135 15.19 7.61 42.28
N GLY A 136 16.21 6.80 42.58
CA GLY A 136 16.39 5.49 41.93
C GLY A 136 15.25 4.49 42.19
N ALA A 137 14.51 4.63 43.29
CA ALA A 137 13.40 3.74 43.63
C ALA A 137 12.06 4.13 42.98
N THR A 138 11.82 5.42 42.69
CA THR A 138 10.55 5.88 42.11
C THR A 138 10.53 5.80 40.59
N ALA A 139 11.69 5.87 39.93
CA ALA A 139 11.77 5.73 38.47
C ALA A 139 11.34 4.34 38.00
N LEU A 140 11.67 3.30 38.76
CA LEU A 140 11.28 1.92 38.46
C LEU A 140 9.77 1.72 38.68
N ASP A 141 9.20 2.38 39.69
CA ASP A 141 7.77 2.34 39.98
C ASP A 141 6.95 3.10 38.92
N GLU A 142 7.44 4.26 38.45
CA GLU A 142 6.86 4.99 37.31
C GLU A 142 6.92 4.17 36.01
N ILE A 143 8.05 3.50 35.74
CA ILE A 143 8.17 2.64 34.55
C ILE A 143 7.20 1.45 34.62
N MET A 144 7.03 0.85 35.81
CA MET A 144 6.09 -0.27 36.00
C MET A 144 4.64 0.18 35.90
N GLN A 145 4.30 1.37 36.41
CA GLN A 145 2.97 1.98 36.22
C GLN A 145 2.69 2.32 34.75
N LEU A 146 3.70 2.79 34.03
CA LEU A 146 3.60 3.09 32.61
C LEU A 146 3.41 1.82 31.78
N LEU A 147 4.12 0.73 32.12
CA LEU A 147 3.89 -0.59 31.53
C LEU A 147 2.48 -1.12 31.79
N ALA A 148 1.99 -1.01 33.04
CA ALA A 148 0.65 -1.46 33.40
C ALA A 148 -0.45 -0.70 32.64
N ASN A 149 -0.31 0.63 32.52
CA ASN A 149 -1.23 1.46 31.75
C ASN A 149 -1.16 1.17 30.25
N LEU A 150 0.02 0.87 29.70
CA LEU A 150 0.17 0.46 28.31
C LEU A 150 -0.51 -0.88 28.02
N GLN A 151 -0.36 -1.83 28.93
CA GLN A 151 -0.96 -3.16 28.79
C GLN A 151 -2.50 -3.10 28.87
N GLN A 152 -3.04 -2.21 29.70
CA GLN A 152 -4.48 -1.94 29.77
C GLN A 152 -5.00 -1.20 28.52
N GLY A 153 -4.21 -0.27 27.97
CA GLY A 153 -4.51 0.38 26.70
C GLY A 153 -4.50 -0.59 25.50
N TRP A 154 -3.65 -1.62 25.54
CA TRP A 154 -3.53 -2.61 24.47
C TRP A 154 -4.82 -3.41 24.24
N GLY A 155 -5.56 -3.71 25.31
CA GLY A 155 -6.87 -4.37 25.20
C GLY A 155 -7.90 -3.52 24.44
N PHE A 156 -7.87 -2.20 24.64
CA PHE A 156 -8.76 -1.28 23.92
C PHE A 156 -8.39 -1.17 22.45
N VAL A 157 -7.08 -1.15 22.15
CA VAL A 157 -6.56 -1.17 20.77
C VAL A 157 -6.94 -2.46 20.05
N GLN A 158 -6.81 -3.62 20.71
CA GLN A 158 -7.25 -4.90 20.15
C GLN A 158 -8.76 -4.94 19.90
N ALA A 159 -9.59 -4.55 20.87
CA ALA A 159 -11.04 -4.51 20.70
C ALA A 159 -11.49 -3.55 19.58
N PHE A 160 -10.78 -2.42 19.44
CA PHE A 160 -11.00 -1.47 18.36
C PHE A 160 -10.58 -2.04 17.00
N LEU A 161 -9.41 -2.69 16.92
CA LEU A 161 -8.91 -3.32 15.70
C LEU A 161 -9.79 -4.49 15.25
N GLU A 162 -10.30 -5.30 16.17
CA GLU A 162 -11.27 -6.36 15.85
C GLU A 162 -12.57 -5.79 15.30
N ARG A 163 -13.06 -4.69 15.89
CA ARG A 163 -14.27 -4.00 15.43
C ARG A 163 -14.09 -3.32 14.07
N ILE A 164 -12.86 -2.93 13.72
CA ILE A 164 -12.51 -2.29 12.45
C ILE A 164 -11.99 -3.29 11.42
N SER A 165 -11.81 -4.56 11.78
CA SER A 165 -11.37 -5.62 10.84
C SER A 165 -12.18 -5.70 9.52
N PRO A 166 -13.53 -5.49 9.47
CA PRO A 166 -14.23 -5.40 8.18
C PRO A 166 -13.89 -4.12 7.39
N LEU A 167 -13.63 -3.01 8.09
CA LEU A 167 -13.19 -1.74 7.51
C LEU A 167 -11.75 -1.84 6.97
N THR A 168 -10.85 -2.55 7.65
CA THR A 168 -9.46 -2.70 7.18
C THR A 168 -9.34 -3.40 5.83
N ARG A 169 -10.28 -4.29 5.45
CA ARG A 169 -10.30 -4.92 4.12
C ARG A 169 -10.71 -3.92 3.03
N ALA A 170 -11.72 -3.10 3.27
CA ALA A 170 -12.15 -2.03 2.36
C ALA A 170 -11.12 -0.89 2.28
N VAL A 171 -10.45 -0.61 3.40
CA VAL A 171 -9.40 0.39 3.51
C VAL A 171 -8.11 -0.10 2.85
N ARG A 172 -7.76 -1.40 2.91
CA ARG A 172 -6.62 -1.96 2.15
C ARG A 172 -6.82 -1.88 0.64
N THR A 173 -8.02 -2.19 0.14
CA THR A 173 -8.31 -2.08 -1.29
C THR A 173 -8.34 -0.62 -1.74
N ALA A 174 -8.86 0.30 -0.90
CA ALA A 174 -8.80 1.73 -1.15
C ALA A 174 -7.35 2.28 -1.08
N PHE A 175 -6.53 1.87 -0.11
CA PHE A 175 -5.13 2.29 0.00
C PHE A 175 -4.23 1.67 -1.07
N ALA A 176 -4.53 0.46 -1.57
CA ALA A 176 -3.82 -0.10 -2.73
C ALA A 176 -4.09 0.74 -4.00
N ALA A 177 -5.33 1.18 -4.20
CA ALA A 177 -5.70 2.07 -5.29
C ALA A 177 -5.11 3.49 -5.12
N VAL A 178 -5.14 4.05 -3.91
CA VAL A 178 -4.60 5.40 -3.62
C VAL A 178 -3.06 5.39 -3.58
N GLY A 179 -2.43 4.28 -3.17
CA GLY A 179 -1.00 4.09 -3.16
C GLY A 179 -0.39 4.18 -4.56
N LEU A 180 -0.99 3.49 -5.53
CA LEU A 180 -0.59 3.58 -6.94
C LEU A 180 -0.68 5.01 -7.49
N ILE A 181 -1.77 5.73 -7.17
CA ILE A 181 -1.96 7.12 -7.60
C ILE A 181 -0.93 8.06 -6.96
N ARG A 182 -0.61 7.86 -5.67
CA ARG A 182 0.35 8.70 -4.94
C ARG A 182 1.79 8.48 -5.41
N TRP A 183 2.17 7.24 -5.73
CA TRP A 183 3.47 6.93 -6.34
C TRP A 183 3.57 7.46 -7.76
N ALA A 184 2.50 7.39 -8.56
CA ALA A 184 2.47 8.00 -9.89
C ALA A 184 2.69 9.52 -9.83
N VAL A 185 2.02 10.23 -8.91
CA VAL A 185 2.21 11.69 -8.75
C VAL A 185 3.63 12.05 -8.31
N ALA A 186 4.21 11.28 -7.39
CA ALA A 186 5.60 11.48 -6.97
C ALA A 186 6.58 11.26 -8.15
N PHE A 187 6.41 10.18 -8.90
CA PHE A 187 7.23 9.91 -10.10
C PHE A 187 7.12 11.02 -11.14
N PHE A 188 5.90 11.51 -11.43
CA PHE A 188 5.70 12.61 -12.37
C PHE A 188 6.33 13.92 -11.88
N SER A 189 6.29 14.21 -10.58
CA SER A 189 6.94 15.41 -10.02
C SER A 189 8.47 15.35 -10.15
N VAL A 190 9.06 14.20 -9.82
CA VAL A 190 10.52 14.01 -9.86
C VAL A 190 11.03 14.04 -11.30
N THR A 191 10.35 13.34 -12.21
CA THR A 191 10.71 13.35 -13.64
C THR A 191 10.54 14.73 -14.27
N SER A 192 9.53 15.50 -13.85
CA SER A 192 9.36 16.90 -14.31
C SER A 192 10.51 17.79 -13.86
N VAL A 193 10.93 17.71 -12.59
CA VAL A 193 12.07 18.49 -12.07
C VAL A 193 13.38 18.11 -12.78
N ILE A 194 13.63 16.81 -12.97
CA ILE A 194 14.82 16.33 -13.70
C ILE A 194 14.82 16.84 -15.14
N GLY A 195 13.68 16.79 -15.84
CA GLY A 195 13.55 17.33 -17.20
C GLY A 195 13.81 18.84 -17.28
N LEU A 196 13.39 19.59 -16.25
CA LEU A 196 13.58 21.03 -16.16
C LEU A 196 15.07 21.38 -15.93
N ILE A 197 15.74 20.66 -15.02
CA ILE A 197 17.18 20.79 -14.78
C ILE A 197 17.97 20.45 -16.06
N TRP A 198 17.61 19.37 -16.74
CA TRP A 198 18.27 18.97 -17.98
C TRP A 198 18.09 20.02 -19.09
N ARG A 199 16.89 20.59 -19.22
CA ARG A 199 16.60 21.66 -20.19
C ARG A 199 17.39 22.93 -19.88
N LEU A 200 17.51 23.32 -18.61
CA LEU A 200 18.29 24.47 -18.20
C LEU A 200 19.79 24.27 -18.50
N ASN A 201 20.33 23.09 -18.17
CA ASN A 201 21.73 22.78 -18.43
C ASN A 201 22.05 22.78 -19.94
N ARG A 202 21.16 22.22 -20.77
CA ARG A 202 21.30 22.24 -22.24
C ARG A 202 21.26 23.66 -22.81
N SER A 203 20.47 24.57 -22.22
CA SER A 203 20.42 25.96 -22.66
C SER A 203 21.72 26.74 -22.36
N SER A 204 22.42 26.36 -21.29
CA SER A 204 23.71 26.95 -20.89
C SER A 204 24.81 26.64 -21.90
N GLN A 205 24.92 25.37 -22.34
CA GLN A 205 25.92 24.96 -23.33
C GLN A 205 25.81 25.71 -24.67
N ASN A 206 24.59 26.02 -25.12
CA ASN A 206 24.40 26.72 -26.39
C ASN A 206 24.82 28.20 -26.37
N ARG A 207 24.94 28.83 -25.19
CA ARG A 207 25.43 30.22 -25.09
C ARG A 207 26.95 30.33 -25.12
N SER A 208 27.66 29.28 -24.72
CA SER A 208 29.14 29.28 -24.67
C SER A 208 29.81 29.32 -26.05
N VAL A 209 29.12 28.92 -27.12
CA VAL A 209 29.75 28.73 -28.45
C VAL A 209 29.70 30.00 -29.31
N LYS A 210 28.96 31.05 -28.91
CA LYS A 210 28.82 32.29 -29.69
C LYS A 210 29.81 33.40 -29.34
N HIS A 211 30.74 33.14 -28.42
CA HIS A 211 31.73 34.13 -27.96
C HIS A 211 33.18 33.71 -28.19
N ALA A 212 33.42 32.65 -28.97
CA ALA A 212 34.72 32.25 -29.50
C ALA A 212 34.69 32.36 -31.02
#